data_AF-A0A532UIK5-F1
#
_entry.id   AF-A0A532UIK5-F1
#
_cell.length_a   1.000
_cell.length_b   1.000
_cell.length_c   1.000
_cell.angle_alpha   90.00
_cell.angle_beta   90.00
_cell.angle_gamma   90.00
#
_symmetry.space_group_name_H-M   'P 1'
#
loop_
_entity.id
_entity.type
_entity.pdbx_description
1 polymer ?
#
loop_
_entity_poly.entity_id
_entity_poly.type
_entity_poly.pdbx_seq_one_letter_code
_entity_poly.pdbx_strand_id
1 'polypeptide(L)'
;MMVERNDNPWGREIIITRTGRGQGRILKINKGEKVKVPAEDARRILFLNKGMVDIEVTTIREVSHKKLTAGGAFSFDYGAEGKISALTDSEVIEFSYRR
;
A
#
# COMPACT_ATOMS: atom_id res chain seq x y z
N MET A 1 -8.24 3.77 22.01
CA MET A 1 -8.25 4.36 20.66
C MET A 1 -9.02 3.42 19.75
N MET A 2 -10.08 3.88 19.08
CA MET A 2 -10.90 3.04 18.20
C MET A 2 -10.22 2.96 16.83
N VAL A 3 -10.15 1.76 16.25
CA VAL A 3 -9.58 1.53 14.92
C VAL A 3 -10.56 2.05 13.85
N GLU A 4 -10.11 2.96 12.99
CA GLU A 4 -10.91 3.49 11.87
C GLU A 4 -10.94 2.44 10.73
N ARG A 5 -12.13 2.19 10.17
CA ARG A 5 -12.34 1.21 9.09
C ARG A 5 -13.12 1.88 7.96
N ASN A 6 -12.56 1.84 6.76
CA ASN A 6 -13.13 2.46 5.57
C ASN A 6 -13.37 1.39 4.50
N ASP A 7 -14.63 1.12 4.18
CA ASP A 7 -14.99 0.25 3.06
C ASP A 7 -14.79 1.01 1.75
N ASN A 8 -14.20 0.33 0.77
CA ASN A 8 -13.84 0.89 -0.52
C ASN A 8 -14.29 -0.07 -1.65
N PRO A 9 -14.49 0.40 -2.89
CA PRO A 9 -14.81 -0.49 -4.01
C PRO A 9 -13.80 -1.62 -4.21
N TRP A 10 -12.52 -1.37 -3.91
CA TRP A 10 -11.43 -2.33 -4.02
C TRP A 10 -11.30 -3.28 -2.81
N GLY A 11 -12.07 -3.07 -1.73
CA GLY A 11 -12.00 -3.86 -0.50
C GLY A 11 -12.15 -3.00 0.76
N ARG A 12 -11.18 -3.05 1.67
CA ARG A 12 -11.25 -2.37 2.97
C ARG A 12 -9.92 -1.82 3.43
N GLU A 13 -9.93 -0.60 3.94
CA GLU A 13 -8.83 0.01 4.67
C GLU A 13 -9.11 -0.05 6.18
N ILE A 14 -8.08 -0.36 6.96
CA ILE A 14 -8.12 -0.32 8.41
C ILE A 14 -6.95 0.54 8.87
N ILE A 15 -7.22 1.68 9.51
CA ILE A 15 -6.19 2.59 9.99
C ILE A 15 -5.89 2.25 11.44
N ILE A 16 -4.70 1.68 11.66
CA ILE A 16 -4.26 1.15 12.96
C ILE A 16 -3.62 2.22 13.84
N THR A 17 -2.98 3.22 13.22
CA THR A 17 -2.40 4.36 13.93
C THR A 17 -2.32 5.57 13.02
N ARG A 18 -2.52 6.76 13.57
CA ARG A 18 -2.29 8.04 12.90
C ARG A 18 -1.57 8.95 13.89
N THR A 19 -0.41 9.42 13.49
CA THR A 19 0.44 10.33 14.28
C THR A 19 0.67 11.60 13.47
N GLY A 20 1.24 12.64 14.09
CA GLY A 20 1.65 13.85 13.36
C GLY A 20 2.72 13.59 12.29
N ARG A 21 3.41 12.45 12.32
CA ARG A 21 4.53 12.12 11.42
C ARG A 21 4.31 10.92 10.53
N GLY A 22 3.21 10.18 10.69
CA GLY A 22 3.02 8.94 9.94
C GLY A 22 1.72 8.21 10.27
N GLN A 23 1.44 7.20 9.46
CA GLN A 23 0.21 6.41 9.53
C GLN A 23 0.51 4.94 9.29
N GLY A 24 -0.12 4.07 10.07
CA GLY A 24 -0.14 2.63 9.84
C GLY A 24 -1.52 2.21 9.32
N ARG A 25 -1.55 1.34 8.31
CA ARG A 25 -2.76 0.82 7.70
C ARG A 25 -2.66 -0.68 7.45
N ILE A 26 -3.81 -1.33 7.40
CA ILE A 26 -3.99 -2.65 6.79
C ILE A 26 -4.93 -2.46 5.61
N LEU A 27 -4.48 -2.85 4.41
CA LEU A 27 -5.27 -2.84 3.19
C LEU A 27 -5.69 -4.27 2.89
N LYS A 28 -6.99 -4.53 2.88
CA LYS A 28 -7.58 -5.77 2.37
C LYS A 28 -8.07 -5.49 0.97
N ILE A 29 -7.40 -6.05 -0.03
CA ILE A 29 -7.65 -5.79 -1.44
C ILE A 29 -8.21 -7.07 -2.06
N ASN A 30 -9.39 -6.97 -2.68
CA ASN A 30 -10.03 -8.11 -3.33
C ASN A 30 -9.27 -8.50 -4.61
N LYS A 31 -9.31 -9.76 -4.99
CA LYS A 31 -8.70 -10.25 -6.24
C LYS A 31 -9.20 -9.44 -7.45
N GLY A 32 -8.28 -8.99 -8.29
CA GLY A 32 -8.56 -8.21 -9.50
C GLY A 32 -8.68 -6.72 -9.25
N GLU A 33 -8.78 -6.29 -7.99
CA GLU A 33 -8.88 -4.88 -7.62
C GLU A 33 -7.51 -4.21 -7.48
N LYS A 34 -7.54 -2.88 -7.47
CA LYS A 34 -6.35 -2.04 -7.42
C LYS A 34 -6.49 -0.86 -6.47
N VAL A 35 -5.40 -0.56 -5.78
CA VAL A 35 -5.28 0.61 -4.90
C VAL A 35 -4.29 1.58 -5.52
N LYS A 36 -4.69 2.84 -5.70
CA LYS A 36 -3.79 3.90 -6.14
C LYS A 36 -2.92 4.37 -4.96
N VAL A 37 -1.63 4.48 -5.21
CA VAL A 37 -0.65 5.09 -4.31
C VAL A 37 -0.35 6.49 -4.86
N PRO A 38 -0.86 7.56 -4.25
CA PRO A 38 -0.57 8.91 -4.71
C PRO A 38 0.88 9.32 -4.36
N ALA A 39 1.47 10.19 -5.18
CA ALA A 39 2.72 10.85 -4.84
C ALA A 39 2.52 11.72 -3.58
N GLU A 40 3.37 11.52 -2.58
CA GLU A 40 3.32 12.23 -1.31
C GLU A 40 4.75 12.55 -0.84
N ASP A 41 4.88 13.59 -0.01
CA ASP A 41 6.11 13.86 0.76
C ASP A 41 6.19 12.92 1.98
N ALA A 42 6.11 11.62 1.71
CA ALA A 42 6.18 10.56 2.69
C ALA A 42 6.84 9.34 2.05
N ARG A 43 7.64 8.62 2.83
CA ARG A 43 8.07 7.28 2.47
C ARG A 43 7.01 6.29 2.89
N ARG A 44 6.74 5.28 2.06
CA ARG A 44 5.72 4.27 2.31
C ARG A 44 6.31 2.88 2.16
N ILE A 45 6.16 2.08 3.21
CA ILE A 45 6.66 0.71 3.28
C ILE A 45 5.45 -0.21 3.28
N LEU A 46 5.46 -1.18 2.39
CA LEU A 46 4.49 -2.26 2.28
C LEU A 46 5.12 -3.56 2.74
N PHE A 47 4.37 -4.31 3.53
CA PHE A 47 4.63 -5.71 3.82
C PHE A 47 3.40 -6.52 3.43
N LEU A 48 3.58 -7.50 2.54
CA LEU A 48 2.48 -8.36 2.10
C LEU A 48 2.32 -9.50 3.10
N ASN A 49 1.27 -9.45 3.92
CA ASN A 49 1.00 -10.50 4.91
C ASN A 49 0.36 -11.74 4.28
N LYS A 50 -0.55 -11.55 3.31
CA LYS A 50 -1.26 -12.62 2.61
C LYS A 50 -1.48 -12.26 1.15
N GLY A 51 -1.46 -13.28 0.29
CA GLY A 51 -1.85 -13.17 -1.11
C GLY A 51 -0.68 -12.91 -2.04
N MET A 52 -0.97 -12.25 -3.16
CA MET A 52 0.00 -11.87 -4.19
C MET A 52 -0.47 -10.59 -4.87
N VAL A 53 0.45 -9.64 -5.04
CA VAL A 53 0.18 -8.36 -5.69
C VAL A 53 1.21 -8.06 -6.78
N ASP A 54 0.81 -7.29 -7.78
CA ASP A 54 1.72 -6.59 -8.69
C ASP A 54 1.78 -5.12 -8.28
N ILE A 55 2.99 -4.59 -8.12
CA ILE A 55 3.24 -3.21 -7.72
C ILE A 55 3.78 -2.46 -8.92
N GLU A 56 3.01 -1.52 -9.42
CA GLU A 56 3.46 -0.51 -10.39
C GLU A 56 4.03 0.68 -9.60
N VAL A 57 5.21 1.13 -9.98
CA VAL A 57 5.89 2.29 -9.38
C VAL A 57 6.24 3.26 -10.48
N THR A 58 5.74 4.48 -10.35
CA THR A 58 6.01 5.57 -11.28
C THR A 58 6.84 6.61 -10.56
N THR A 59 8.01 6.90 -11.14
CA THR A 59 8.91 7.98 -10.71
C THR A 59 9.05 8.98 -11.85
N ILE A 60 9.77 10.08 -11.61
CA ILE A 60 10.11 11.06 -12.65
C ILE A 60 10.94 10.47 -13.82
N ARG A 61 11.58 9.30 -13.63
CA ARG A 61 12.50 8.70 -14.60
C ARG A 61 11.90 7.51 -15.32
N GLU A 62 11.10 6.72 -14.62
CA GLU A 62 10.67 5.41 -15.12
C GLU A 62 9.40 4.92 -14.46
N VAL A 63 8.76 3.97 -15.15
CA VAL A 63 7.71 3.10 -14.62
C VAL A 63 8.30 1.70 -14.48
N SER A 64 8.16 1.09 -13.31
CA SER A 64 8.63 -0.26 -13.05
C SER A 64 7.52 -1.11 -12.41
N HIS A 65 7.63 -2.42 -12.60
CA HIS A 65 6.70 -3.40 -12.03
C HIS A 65 7.44 -4.38 -11.13
N LYS A 66 6.83 -4.70 -9.99
CA LYS A 66 7.35 -5.70 -9.07
C LYS A 66 6.23 -6.57 -8.53
N LYS A 67 6.35 -7.88 -8.76
CA LYS A 67 5.51 -8.87 -8.09
C LYS A 67 5.97 -9.06 -6.66
N LEU A 68 5.01 -9.08 -5.74
CA LEU A 68 5.23 -9.34 -4.34
C LEU A 68 4.35 -10.52 -3.90
N THR A 69 4.94 -11.46 -3.19
CA THR A 69 4.26 -12.60 -2.54
C THR A 69 4.29 -12.43 -1.02
N ALA A 70 3.46 -13.19 -0.31
CA ALA A 70 3.39 -13.15 1.15
C ALA A 70 4.78 -13.29 1.80
N GLY A 71 5.05 -12.46 2.81
CA GLY A 71 6.37 -12.31 3.45
C GLY A 71 7.29 -11.30 2.76
N GLY A 72 6.96 -10.86 1.54
CA GLY A 72 7.71 -9.84 0.82
C GLY A 72 7.44 -8.42 1.32
N ALA A 73 8.43 -7.54 1.17
CA ALA A 73 8.30 -6.12 1.45
C ALA A 73 8.70 -5.25 0.24
N PHE A 74 8.11 -4.07 0.15
CA PHE A 74 8.43 -3.07 -0.85
C PHE A 74 8.38 -1.65 -0.25
N SER A 75 9.18 -0.72 -0.77
CA SER A 75 9.20 0.67 -0.32
C SER A 75 8.99 1.59 -1.51
N PHE A 76 7.99 2.45 -1.44
CA PHE A 76 7.89 3.65 -2.28
C PHE A 76 8.73 4.75 -1.63
N ASP A 77 9.65 5.32 -2.41
CA ASP A 77 10.42 6.48 -1.99
C ASP A 77 9.58 7.77 -2.08
N TYR A 78 10.11 8.85 -1.48
CA TYR A 78 9.46 10.16 -1.48
C TYR A 78 9.10 10.62 -2.89
N GLY A 79 7.85 11.06 -3.07
CA GLY A 79 7.34 11.53 -4.36
C GLY A 79 7.07 10.44 -5.40
N ALA A 80 7.34 9.17 -5.11
CA ALA A 80 6.93 8.07 -5.97
C ALA A 80 5.41 7.86 -5.87
N GLU A 81 4.77 7.62 -7.01
CA GLU A 81 3.38 7.17 -7.07
C GLU A 81 3.31 5.75 -7.62
N GLY A 82 2.12 5.15 -7.61
CA GLY A 82 1.97 3.81 -8.14
C GLY A 82 0.60 3.19 -7.98
N LYS A 83 0.56 1.88 -8.20
CA LYS A 83 -0.63 1.06 -8.03
C LYS A 83 -0.27 -0.28 -7.40
N ILE A 84 -1.12 -0.75 -6.50
CA ILE A 84 -1.05 -2.10 -5.96
C ILE A 84 -2.22 -2.87 -6.56
N SER A 85 -1.94 -3.84 -7.43
CA SER A 85 -2.96 -4.67 -8.10
C SER A 85 -2.97 -6.05 -7.46
N ALA A 86 -4.09 -6.46 -6.90
CA ALA A 86 -4.22 -7.73 -6.21
C ALA A 86 -4.44 -8.88 -7.21
N LEU A 87 -3.47 -9.78 -7.32
CA LEU A 87 -3.57 -10.98 -8.17
C LEU A 87 -4.37 -12.10 -7.48
N THR A 88 -4.42 -12.06 -6.15
CA THR A 88 -5.33 -12.83 -5.28
C THR A 88 -5.89 -11.91 -4.20
N ASP A 89 -6.90 -12.34 -3.45
CA ASP A 89 -7.28 -11.62 -2.22
C ASP A 89 -6.05 -11.45 -1.33
N SER A 90 -5.76 -10.19 -1.00
CA SER A 90 -4.47 -9.80 -0.43
C SER A 90 -4.64 -8.93 0.80
N GLU A 91 -3.72 -9.09 1.74
CA GLU A 91 -3.62 -8.27 2.94
C GLU A 91 -2.24 -7.61 2.98
N VAL A 92 -2.22 -6.28 2.85
CA VAL A 92 -1.00 -5.48 2.86
C VAL A 92 -0.97 -4.66 4.14
N ILE A 93 0.12 -4.79 4.90
CA ILE A 93 0.42 -3.92 6.03
C ILE A 93 1.24 -2.76 5.46
N GLU A 94 0.73 -1.55 5.63
CA GLU A 94 1.39 -0.33 5.16
C GLU A 94 1.80 0.53 6.35
N PHE A 95 3.01 1.07 6.28
CA PHE A 95 3.44 2.16 7.14
C PHE A 95 3.96 3.31 6.28
N SER A 96 3.42 4.51 6.48
CA SER A 96 3.92 5.73 5.87
C SER A 96 4.43 6.71 6.90
N TYR A 97 5.51 7.41 6.58
CA TYR A 97 6.07 8.45 7.44
C TYR A 97 6.65 9.61 6.62
N ARG A 98 6.50 10.81 7.17
CA ARG A 98 7.08 12.05 6.63
C ARG A 98 8.47 12.26 7.22
N ARG A 99 9.28 13.10 6.56
CA ARG A 99 10.55 13.58 7.13
C ARG A 99 10.32 14.49 8.33
#